data_AF-A0A838PEZ0-F1
#
_entry.id   AF-A0A838PEZ0-F1
#
_cell.length_a   1.000
_cell.length_b   1.000
_cell.length_c   1.000
_cell.angle_alpha   90.00
_cell.angle_beta   90.00
_cell.angle_gamma   90.00
#
_symmetry.space_group_name_H-M   'P 1'
#
loop_
_entity.id
_entity.type
_entity.pdbx_description
1 polymer ?
#
loop_
_entity_poly.entity_id
_entity_poly.type
_entity_poly.pdbx_seq_one_letter_code
_entity_poly.pdbx_strand_id
1 'polypeptide(L)'
;MQLPKTREWKLAVWGAVVVTLLSLYPQLLMWGVRGREWNGAYAAVHGDEWVYSAYVQALIDGRPRRNDPYTGRDDRPDQPQPESLFSIQFVPAYLIAGPARLLGISSSTAFIALGFLVPFFGCLAIFWLIANLTGDHRLAAAGSVVVLCFGALAAGTGLIHVLSSSFQYTFLPFLRRFDPALPFPLFFVFCTFVWKSLSTDRRAAIAWAVAAGLTLDILIFSYFYLWTSALAWLICVAFLWFVAHPGQLRRYAGSFGTIVLLALAALIPYVILLARRSPTMDSGQKLTVSHALDFFRIPELLGFAVVAVMIWGVLSGRVNWRAPESLFAASFALMPFVVFNQQVITGYSLQPFHYESFIANYVTLVGAVVVVVILWRGPEGGKRPIRYRLAARLVVIAICWAAIEVLAPTKVMIRDSQFTDRAAAVCRRLRQLSDADGMIAKTSAGPNPRPLVLARDNQLSLMLPTFAPLAVLWAPNFDFLNLAPGESRERFYEYLYYTGTDSNHLMKELGQPMSVLAAAAFGHERVIPDLSVRPKPITSEEISREVDSYQAYVASFTRERASQHILAFVIVSVDGGLDLSNVDRWYQRDRGEQVGNYTLYRVQLRP
;
A
#
# COMPACT_ATOMS: atom_id res chain seq x y z
N MET A 1 -27.51 32.36 4.50
CA MET A 1 -26.44 31.41 4.14
C MET A 1 -26.37 31.38 2.61
N GLN A 2 -25.54 32.24 1.99
CA GLN A 2 -25.40 32.24 0.52
C GLN A 2 -24.56 31.02 0.14
N LEU A 3 -25.12 30.10 -0.64
CA LEU A 3 -24.36 28.99 -1.22
C LEU A 3 -23.17 29.58 -2.01
N PRO A 4 -21.92 29.25 -1.67
CA PRO A 4 -20.77 29.74 -2.42
C PRO A 4 -20.91 29.30 -3.89
N LYS A 5 -20.65 30.24 -4.80
CA LYS A 5 -20.89 30.08 -6.24
C LYS A 5 -20.14 28.85 -6.74
N THR A 6 -20.87 27.89 -7.30
CA THR A 6 -20.40 26.64 -7.96
C THR A 6 -19.19 26.79 -8.90
N ARG A 7 -18.89 28.01 -9.36
CA ARG A 7 -17.69 28.34 -10.15
C ARG A 7 -16.36 28.11 -9.41
N GLU A 8 -16.33 28.15 -8.08
CA GLU A 8 -15.08 28.07 -7.30
C GLU A 8 -14.44 26.67 -7.30
N TRP A 9 -15.27 25.61 -7.36
CA TRP A 9 -14.80 24.21 -7.38
C TRP A 9 -14.49 23.69 -8.79
N LYS A 10 -14.91 24.41 -9.84
CA LYS A 10 -14.78 23.95 -11.23
C LYS A 10 -13.34 23.58 -11.59
N LEU A 11 -12.35 24.39 -11.20
CA LEU A 11 -10.94 24.12 -11.49
C LEU A 11 -10.40 22.93 -10.70
N ALA A 12 -10.85 22.75 -9.46
CA ALA A 12 -10.49 21.60 -8.64
C ALA A 12 -11.00 20.30 -9.28
N VAL A 13 -12.25 20.30 -9.75
CA VAL A 13 -12.84 19.15 -10.45
C VAL A 13 -12.07 18.84 -11.74
N TRP A 14 -11.71 19.85 -12.54
CA TRP A 14 -10.87 19.62 -13.72
C TRP A 14 -9.49 19.05 -13.37
N GLY A 15 -8.84 19.58 -12.34
CA GLY A 15 -7.57 19.04 -11.84
C GLY A 15 -7.70 17.58 -11.41
N ALA A 16 -8.76 17.26 -10.64
CA ALA A 16 -9.06 15.92 -10.20
C ALA A 16 -9.31 14.96 -11.38
N VAL A 17 -10.07 15.39 -12.40
CA VAL A 17 -10.28 14.60 -13.63
C VAL A 17 -8.96 14.31 -14.34
N VAL A 18 -8.06 15.29 -14.47
CA VAL A 18 -6.75 15.08 -15.12
C VAL A 18 -5.92 14.05 -14.35
N VAL A 19 -5.83 14.16 -13.03
CA VAL A 19 -5.09 13.18 -12.20
C VAL A 19 -5.74 11.79 -12.29
N THR A 20 -7.07 11.71 -12.34
CA THR A 20 -7.79 10.46 -12.57
C THR A 20 -7.49 9.83 -13.93
N LEU A 21 -7.40 10.62 -15.00
CA LEU A 21 -7.04 10.12 -16.33
C LEU A 21 -5.61 9.56 -16.36
N LEU A 22 -4.67 10.21 -15.68
CA LEU A 22 -3.31 9.70 -15.50
C LEU A 22 -3.31 8.36 -14.74
N SER A 23 -4.07 8.27 -13.65
CA SER A 23 -4.23 7.04 -12.86
C SER A 23 -4.82 5.88 -13.65
N LEU A 24 -5.81 6.15 -14.51
CA LEU A 24 -6.50 5.12 -15.30
C LEU A 24 -5.72 4.68 -16.54
N TYR A 25 -4.66 5.38 -16.93
CA TYR A 25 -3.92 5.08 -18.15
C TYR A 25 -3.47 3.61 -18.27
N PRO A 26 -2.88 2.95 -17.25
CA PRO A 26 -2.53 1.52 -17.32
C PRO A 26 -3.73 0.62 -17.62
N GLN A 27 -4.88 0.90 -17.00
CA GLN A 27 -6.11 0.14 -17.21
C GLN A 27 -6.69 0.36 -18.61
N LEU A 28 -6.71 1.61 -19.08
CA LEU A 28 -7.17 1.96 -20.43
C LEU A 28 -6.30 1.29 -21.49
N LEU A 29 -4.97 1.29 -21.31
CA LEU A 29 -4.05 0.59 -22.19
C LEU A 29 -4.31 -0.92 -22.16
N MET A 30 -4.48 -1.52 -20.99
CA MET A 30 -4.76 -2.96 -20.87
C MET A 30 -6.06 -3.34 -21.58
N TRP A 31 -7.13 -2.57 -21.43
CA TRP A 31 -8.36 -2.77 -22.20
C TRP A 31 -8.14 -2.63 -23.70
N GLY A 32 -7.35 -1.65 -24.12
CA GLY A 32 -6.98 -1.47 -25.53
C GLY A 32 -6.23 -2.65 -26.11
N VAL A 33 -5.24 -3.21 -25.38
CA VAL A 33 -4.41 -4.31 -25.87
C VAL A 33 -5.10 -5.66 -25.77
N ARG A 34 -5.89 -5.91 -24.71
CA ARG A 34 -6.62 -7.18 -24.55
C ARG A 34 -7.91 -7.22 -25.37
N GLY A 35 -8.56 -6.08 -25.58
CA GLY A 35 -9.79 -5.97 -26.36
C GLY A 35 -10.87 -6.94 -25.85
N ARG A 36 -11.39 -7.77 -26.76
CA ARG A 36 -12.42 -8.77 -26.44
C ARG A 36 -11.90 -9.97 -25.63
N GLU A 37 -10.57 -10.13 -25.53
CA GLU A 37 -9.95 -11.21 -24.74
C GLU A 37 -9.70 -10.81 -23.28
N TRP A 38 -10.17 -9.64 -22.85
CA TRP A 38 -10.00 -9.19 -21.48
C TRP A 38 -10.81 -10.09 -20.52
N ASN A 39 -10.12 -10.74 -19.59
CA ASN A 39 -10.71 -11.64 -18.61
C ASN A 39 -10.96 -10.95 -17.26
N GLY A 40 -11.16 -9.64 -17.24
CA GLY A 40 -11.62 -8.92 -16.05
C GLY A 40 -10.57 -8.71 -14.97
N ALA A 41 -9.27 -8.80 -15.28
CA ALA A 41 -8.22 -8.38 -14.36
C ALA A 41 -8.10 -6.85 -14.33
N TYR A 42 -7.59 -6.30 -13.22
CA TYR A 42 -7.12 -4.92 -13.14
C TYR A 42 -5.65 -4.83 -13.55
N ALA A 43 -5.23 -3.69 -14.10
CA ALA A 43 -3.84 -3.43 -14.42
C ALA A 43 -3.10 -3.14 -13.11
N ALA A 44 -2.27 -4.07 -12.64
CA ALA A 44 -1.56 -3.94 -11.38
C ALA A 44 -0.48 -2.86 -11.48
N VAL A 45 -0.46 -1.94 -10.52
CA VAL A 45 0.56 -0.89 -10.45
C VAL A 45 1.66 -1.16 -9.42
N HIS A 46 1.53 -2.24 -8.64
CA HIS A 46 2.48 -2.64 -7.62
C HIS A 46 2.30 -4.13 -7.26
N GLY A 47 3.35 -4.81 -6.80
CA GLY A 47 3.29 -6.25 -6.47
C GLY A 47 2.35 -6.60 -5.30
N ASP A 48 2.32 -5.78 -4.26
CA ASP A 48 1.45 -6.00 -3.09
C ASP A 48 -0.06 -5.97 -3.42
N GLU A 49 -0.47 -5.36 -4.55
CA GLU A 49 -1.90 -5.20 -4.89
C GLU A 49 -2.61 -6.55 -4.98
N TRP A 50 -1.92 -7.62 -5.41
CA TRP A 50 -2.52 -8.96 -5.51
C TRP A 50 -2.86 -9.55 -4.14
N VAL A 51 -2.03 -9.30 -3.13
CA VAL A 51 -2.29 -9.73 -1.74
C VAL A 51 -3.50 -9.00 -1.18
N TYR A 52 -3.57 -7.69 -1.42
CA TYR A 52 -4.71 -6.87 -1.01
C TYR A 52 -6.00 -7.30 -1.69
N SER A 53 -5.96 -7.51 -3.00
CA SER A 53 -7.09 -7.94 -3.81
C SER A 53 -7.60 -9.32 -3.40
N ALA A 54 -6.71 -10.26 -3.06
CA ALA A 54 -7.06 -11.58 -2.54
C ALA A 54 -7.79 -11.50 -1.19
N TYR A 55 -7.28 -10.70 -0.24
CA TYR A 55 -7.92 -10.52 1.06
C TYR A 55 -9.29 -9.84 0.94
N VAL A 56 -9.41 -8.82 0.09
CA VAL A 56 -10.69 -8.17 -0.20
C VAL A 56 -11.67 -9.14 -0.87
N GLN A 57 -11.21 -9.97 -1.82
CA GLN A 57 -12.06 -10.99 -2.44
C GLN A 57 -12.58 -11.99 -1.41
N ALA A 58 -11.73 -12.43 -0.48
CA ALA A 58 -12.12 -13.33 0.60
C ALA A 58 -13.27 -12.72 1.45
N LEU A 59 -13.19 -11.44 1.79
CA LEU A 59 -14.28 -10.74 2.51
C LEU A 59 -15.55 -10.61 1.66
N ILE A 60 -15.43 -10.35 0.35
CA ILE A 60 -16.56 -10.32 -0.60
C ILE A 60 -17.25 -11.68 -0.63
N ASP A 61 -16.47 -12.77 -0.67
CA ASP A 61 -16.96 -14.15 -0.63
C ASP A 61 -17.51 -14.55 0.76
N GLY A 62 -17.49 -13.64 1.74
CA GLY A 62 -18.12 -13.81 3.06
C GLY A 62 -17.23 -14.42 4.14
N ARG A 63 -15.91 -14.48 3.92
CA ARG A 63 -14.94 -14.97 4.92
C ARG A 63 -14.80 -13.97 6.09
N PRO A 64 -14.43 -14.43 7.31
CA PRO A 64 -14.31 -13.55 8.48
C PRO A 64 -13.17 -12.54 8.33
N ARG A 65 -13.16 -11.48 9.15
CA ARG A 65 -12.05 -10.48 9.21
C ARG A 65 -10.68 -11.16 9.36
N ARG A 66 -10.58 -12.12 10.28
CA ARG A 66 -9.37 -12.91 10.47
C ARG A 66 -9.43 -14.09 9.49
N ASN A 67 -9.00 -13.86 8.27
CA ASN A 67 -8.85 -14.91 7.26
C ASN A 67 -7.49 -14.79 6.58
N ASP A 68 -7.06 -15.89 5.99
CA ASP A 68 -5.89 -15.97 5.15
C ASP A 68 -6.28 -16.64 3.82
N PRO A 69 -6.32 -15.88 2.70
CA PRO A 69 -6.70 -16.41 1.40
C PRO A 69 -5.67 -17.37 0.81
N TYR A 70 -4.41 -17.27 1.20
CA TYR A 70 -3.32 -18.05 0.63
C TYR A 70 -3.16 -19.40 1.33
N THR A 71 -3.30 -19.44 2.66
CA THR A 71 -3.28 -20.71 3.41
C THR A 71 -4.64 -21.39 3.47
N GLY A 72 -5.71 -20.64 3.17
CA GLY A 72 -7.09 -21.13 3.26
C GLY A 72 -7.63 -21.18 4.68
N ARG A 73 -6.91 -20.62 5.66
CA ARG A 73 -7.34 -20.60 7.06
C ARG A 73 -8.35 -19.51 7.31
N ASP A 74 -9.43 -19.87 7.99
CA ASP A 74 -10.46 -18.96 8.46
C ASP A 74 -10.53 -19.02 9.99
N ASP A 75 -10.78 -17.87 10.62
CA ASP A 75 -11.06 -17.78 12.04
C ASP A 75 -12.37 -18.46 12.39
N ARG A 76 -12.31 -19.40 13.34
CA ARG A 76 -13.45 -20.16 13.85
C ARG A 76 -13.36 -20.26 15.38
N PRO A 77 -14.49 -20.45 16.10
CA PRO A 77 -14.48 -20.54 17.56
C PRO A 77 -13.58 -21.65 18.12
N ASP A 78 -13.46 -22.77 17.42
CA ASP A 78 -12.63 -23.93 17.74
C ASP A 78 -11.19 -23.81 17.24
N GLN A 79 -10.93 -22.93 16.26
CA GLN A 79 -9.62 -22.71 15.66
C GLN A 79 -9.36 -21.22 15.43
N PRO A 80 -9.16 -20.43 16.51
CA PRO A 80 -8.99 -19.00 16.40
C PRO A 80 -7.70 -18.67 15.64
N GLN A 81 -7.78 -17.70 14.73
CA GLN A 81 -6.60 -17.20 14.02
C GLN A 81 -5.97 -16.01 14.76
N PRO A 82 -4.64 -15.86 14.73
CA PRO A 82 -4.00 -14.65 15.24
C PRO A 82 -4.36 -13.44 14.36
N GLU A 83 -4.08 -12.24 14.86
CA GLU A 83 -4.24 -11.02 14.09
C GLU A 83 -3.13 -10.91 13.02
N SER A 84 -3.50 -10.52 11.80
CA SER A 84 -2.58 -10.16 10.72
C SER A 84 -2.58 -8.65 10.51
N LEU A 85 -1.66 -8.14 9.69
CA LEU A 85 -1.68 -6.73 9.27
C LEU A 85 -3.05 -6.34 8.71
N PHE A 86 -3.63 -7.20 7.88
CA PHE A 86 -4.93 -6.98 7.24
C PHE A 86 -6.09 -6.96 8.22
N SER A 87 -6.08 -7.87 9.20
CA SER A 87 -7.16 -7.90 10.18
C SER A 87 -7.06 -6.72 11.15
N ILE A 88 -5.86 -6.23 11.47
CA ILE A 88 -5.68 -5.02 12.31
C ILE A 88 -6.09 -3.77 11.53
N GLN A 89 -5.64 -3.64 10.28
CA GLN A 89 -5.89 -2.48 9.40
C GLN A 89 -7.11 -2.72 8.50
N PHE A 90 -8.22 -3.13 9.11
CA PHE A 90 -9.37 -3.69 8.39
C PHE A 90 -10.27 -2.65 7.71
N VAL A 91 -10.20 -1.37 8.08
CA VAL A 91 -11.18 -0.37 7.63
C VAL A 91 -11.22 -0.25 6.11
N PRO A 92 -10.11 0.00 5.40
CA PRO A 92 -10.18 0.12 3.95
C PRO A 92 -10.68 -1.19 3.31
N ALA A 93 -10.45 -2.36 3.92
CA ALA A 93 -10.84 -3.66 3.35
C ALA A 93 -12.36 -3.81 3.37
N TYR A 94 -13.00 -3.42 4.47
CA TYR A 94 -14.46 -3.40 4.58
C TYR A 94 -15.10 -2.30 3.76
N LEU A 95 -14.46 -1.13 3.61
CA LEU A 95 -14.95 -0.05 2.75
C LEU A 95 -15.01 -0.45 1.27
N ILE A 96 -14.19 -1.42 0.84
CA ILE A 96 -14.24 -1.97 -0.52
C ILE A 96 -15.14 -3.19 -0.58
N ALA A 97 -14.90 -4.18 0.30
CA ALA A 97 -15.57 -5.46 0.26
C ALA A 97 -17.08 -5.35 0.49
N GLY A 98 -17.51 -4.45 1.39
CA GLY A 98 -18.93 -4.24 1.69
C GLY A 98 -19.73 -3.81 0.45
N PRO A 99 -19.42 -2.66 -0.17
CA PRO A 99 -20.07 -2.24 -1.41
C PRO A 99 -19.89 -3.22 -2.56
N ALA A 100 -18.70 -3.83 -2.71
CA ALA A 100 -18.45 -4.78 -3.79
C ALA A 100 -19.35 -6.03 -3.67
N ARG A 101 -19.51 -6.56 -2.44
CA ARG A 101 -20.42 -7.66 -2.15
C ARG A 101 -21.88 -7.29 -2.40
N LEU A 102 -22.30 -6.09 -1.99
CA LEU A 102 -23.67 -5.60 -2.23
C LEU A 102 -24.00 -5.47 -3.72
N LEU A 103 -23.00 -5.09 -4.53
CA LEU A 103 -23.15 -4.92 -5.98
C LEU A 103 -22.88 -6.21 -6.77
N GLY A 104 -22.45 -7.29 -6.12
CA GLY A 104 -22.10 -8.55 -6.78
C GLY A 104 -20.86 -8.45 -7.69
N ILE A 105 -19.93 -7.53 -7.39
CA ILE A 105 -18.70 -7.34 -8.18
C ILE A 105 -17.47 -7.92 -7.46
N SER A 106 -16.46 -8.33 -8.24
CA SER A 106 -15.20 -8.86 -7.70
C SER A 106 -14.30 -7.77 -7.12
N SER A 107 -13.32 -8.17 -6.30
CA SER A 107 -12.26 -7.26 -5.84
C SER A 107 -11.49 -6.64 -7.01
N SER A 108 -11.22 -7.43 -8.06
CA SER A 108 -10.59 -6.92 -9.29
C SER A 108 -11.36 -5.74 -9.90
N THR A 109 -12.69 -5.86 -9.99
CA THR A 109 -13.54 -4.78 -10.49
C THR A 109 -13.53 -3.58 -9.54
N ALA A 110 -13.56 -3.82 -8.23
CA ALA A 110 -13.47 -2.77 -7.23
C ALA A 110 -12.13 -2.02 -7.29
N PHE A 111 -11.01 -2.70 -7.56
CA PHE A 111 -9.69 -2.11 -7.72
C PHE A 111 -9.58 -1.24 -8.99
N ILE A 112 -10.31 -1.57 -10.05
CA ILE A 112 -10.47 -0.67 -11.21
C ILE A 112 -11.20 0.61 -10.78
N ALA A 113 -12.31 0.48 -10.03
CA ALA A 113 -13.06 1.62 -9.54
C ALA A 113 -12.23 2.52 -8.59
N LEU A 114 -11.38 1.93 -7.74
CA LEU A 114 -10.44 2.69 -6.92
C LEU A 114 -9.48 3.54 -7.75
N GLY A 115 -9.04 3.04 -8.90
CA GLY A 115 -8.21 3.80 -9.85
C GLY A 115 -8.89 5.07 -10.37
N PHE A 116 -10.22 5.17 -10.28
CA PHE A 116 -11.00 6.38 -10.56
C PHE A 116 -11.23 7.24 -9.31
N LEU A 117 -11.73 6.62 -8.23
CA LEU A 117 -12.21 7.32 -7.04
C LEU A 117 -11.08 7.96 -6.22
N VAL A 118 -10.00 7.22 -5.98
CA VAL A 118 -8.89 7.69 -5.13
C VAL A 118 -8.20 8.93 -5.69
N PRO A 119 -7.70 8.98 -6.94
CA PRO A 119 -7.06 10.19 -7.48
C PRO A 119 -8.01 11.39 -7.43
N PHE A 120 -9.29 11.16 -7.71
CA PHE A 120 -10.30 12.20 -7.72
C PHE A 120 -10.46 12.82 -6.34
N PHE A 121 -10.77 12.00 -5.32
CA PHE A 121 -10.98 12.48 -3.96
C PHE A 121 -9.69 12.93 -3.27
N GLY A 122 -8.54 12.33 -3.60
CA GLY A 122 -7.23 12.80 -3.12
C GLY A 122 -6.93 14.21 -3.59
N CYS A 123 -7.16 14.50 -4.88
CA CYS A 123 -7.00 15.85 -5.43
C CYS A 123 -7.95 16.86 -4.77
N LEU A 124 -9.22 16.47 -4.57
CA LEU A 124 -10.20 17.34 -3.91
C LEU A 124 -9.91 17.57 -2.43
N ALA A 125 -9.39 16.57 -1.70
CA ALA A 125 -9.01 16.71 -0.30
C ALA A 125 -7.85 17.68 -0.12
N ILE A 126 -6.81 17.56 -0.95
CA ILE A 126 -5.66 18.50 -0.95
C ILE A 126 -6.11 19.90 -1.37
N PHE A 127 -6.95 20.00 -2.42
CA PHE A 127 -7.56 21.26 -2.82
C PHE A 127 -8.30 21.92 -1.65
N TRP A 128 -9.14 21.15 -0.94
CA TRP A 128 -9.93 21.67 0.16
C TRP A 128 -9.02 22.17 1.30
N LEU A 129 -7.96 21.44 1.63
CA LEU A 129 -6.97 21.86 2.60
C LEU A 129 -6.30 23.19 2.18
N ILE A 130 -5.72 23.25 0.98
CA ILE A 130 -5.00 24.45 0.51
C ILE A 130 -5.96 25.64 0.37
N ALA A 131 -7.20 25.42 -0.07
CA ALA A 131 -8.20 26.47 -0.18
C ALA A 131 -8.55 27.05 1.20
N ASN A 132 -8.62 26.22 2.23
CA ASN A 132 -8.86 26.69 3.60
C ASN A 132 -7.66 27.42 4.21
N LEU A 133 -6.44 26.99 3.91
CA LEU A 133 -5.22 27.64 4.40
C LEU A 133 -4.94 28.97 3.69
N THR A 134 -5.21 29.04 2.39
CA THR A 134 -4.84 30.20 1.56
C THR A 134 -6.01 31.12 1.27
N GLY A 135 -7.26 30.67 1.33
CA GLY A 135 -8.43 31.43 0.89
C GLY A 135 -8.47 31.70 -0.62
N ASP A 136 -7.60 31.07 -1.43
CA ASP A 136 -7.60 31.21 -2.90
C ASP A 136 -7.85 29.86 -3.58
N HIS A 137 -9.05 29.69 -4.13
CA HIS A 137 -9.47 28.48 -4.82
C HIS A 137 -8.66 28.19 -6.10
N ARG A 138 -8.19 29.20 -6.83
CA ARG A 138 -7.44 28.97 -8.07
C ARG A 138 -6.05 28.46 -7.76
N LEU A 139 -5.39 29.04 -6.75
CA LEU A 139 -4.11 28.56 -6.26
C LEU A 139 -4.24 27.19 -5.60
N ALA A 140 -5.30 26.95 -4.85
CA ALA A 140 -5.56 25.64 -4.28
C ALA A 140 -5.74 24.56 -5.35
N ALA A 141 -6.46 24.86 -6.43
CA ALA A 141 -6.63 23.93 -7.55
C ALA A 141 -5.29 23.62 -8.21
N ALA A 142 -4.50 24.65 -8.53
CA ALA A 142 -3.16 24.47 -9.07
C ALA A 142 -2.24 23.69 -8.13
N GLY A 143 -2.23 24.06 -6.85
CA GLY A 143 -1.44 23.44 -5.79
C GLY A 143 -1.76 21.95 -5.61
N SER A 144 -3.04 21.57 -5.64
CA SER A 144 -3.44 20.16 -5.52
C SER A 144 -2.90 19.28 -6.64
N VAL A 145 -2.94 19.77 -7.90
CA VAL A 145 -2.36 19.05 -9.04
C VAL A 145 -0.84 18.97 -8.92
N VAL A 146 -0.18 20.08 -8.56
CA VAL A 146 1.28 20.14 -8.37
C VAL A 146 1.75 19.16 -7.29
N VAL A 147 1.07 19.12 -6.14
CA VAL A 147 1.40 18.20 -5.03
C VAL A 147 1.33 16.76 -5.47
N LEU A 148 0.23 16.35 -6.14
CA LEU A 148 0.07 14.95 -6.55
C LEU A 148 1.01 14.55 -7.69
N CYS A 149 1.21 15.43 -8.66
CA CYS A 149 2.01 15.14 -9.84
C CYS A 149 3.53 15.13 -9.58
N PHE A 150 4.01 15.88 -8.58
CA PHE A 150 5.41 15.85 -8.16
C PHE A 150 5.70 14.94 -6.97
N GLY A 151 4.70 14.19 -6.47
CA GLY A 151 4.87 13.31 -5.32
C GLY A 151 6.02 12.30 -5.46
N ALA A 152 6.13 11.63 -6.61
CA ALA A 152 7.22 10.70 -6.89
C ALA A 152 8.60 11.39 -6.80
N LEU A 153 8.73 12.53 -7.50
CA LEU A 153 9.95 13.34 -7.50
C LEU A 153 10.34 13.80 -6.08
N ALA A 154 9.36 14.22 -5.28
CA ALA A 154 9.58 14.65 -3.90
C ALA A 154 9.88 13.51 -2.93
N ALA A 155 9.65 12.25 -3.33
CA ALA A 155 10.11 11.07 -2.61
C ALA A 155 11.49 10.59 -3.10
N GLY A 156 12.08 11.22 -4.11
CA GLY A 156 13.29 10.67 -4.75
C GLY A 156 13.04 9.36 -5.51
N THR A 157 11.79 9.06 -5.82
CA THR A 157 11.34 7.86 -6.55
C THR A 157 10.87 8.25 -7.95
N GLY A 158 10.40 7.26 -8.73
CA GLY A 158 9.99 7.47 -10.12
C GLY A 158 11.16 7.37 -11.09
N LEU A 159 11.01 7.98 -12.26
CA LEU A 159 11.98 7.88 -13.35
C LEU A 159 13.35 8.46 -12.97
N ILE A 160 13.39 9.44 -12.06
CA ILE A 160 14.66 10.00 -11.57
C ILE A 160 15.47 8.97 -10.77
N HIS A 161 14.81 8.00 -10.14
CA HIS A 161 15.46 6.95 -9.36
C HIS A 161 16.26 5.99 -10.24
N VAL A 162 15.88 5.83 -11.52
CA VAL A 162 16.64 5.07 -12.52
C VAL A 162 18.06 5.62 -12.70
N LEU A 163 18.29 6.90 -12.39
CA LEU A 163 19.61 7.52 -12.45
C LEU A 163 20.48 7.20 -11.22
N SER A 164 19.89 6.78 -10.10
CA SER A 164 20.58 6.55 -8.83
C SER A 164 20.58 5.08 -8.38
N SER A 165 19.59 4.28 -8.78
CA SER A 165 19.48 2.86 -8.43
C SER A 165 18.75 2.09 -9.53
N SER A 166 18.93 0.77 -9.54
CA SER A 166 18.26 -0.17 -10.45
C SER A 166 16.84 -0.57 -10.01
N PHE A 167 16.27 0.05 -8.96
CA PHE A 167 15.03 -0.41 -8.34
C PHE A 167 13.75 0.22 -8.91
N GLN A 168 12.69 -0.59 -9.00
CA GLN A 168 11.45 -0.30 -9.72
C GLN A 168 10.35 0.27 -8.82
N TYR A 169 10.46 1.53 -8.39
CA TYR A 169 9.27 2.29 -7.94
C TYR A 169 8.94 3.34 -8.99
N THR A 170 8.27 2.88 -10.03
CA THR A 170 7.99 3.70 -11.21
C THR A 170 6.48 3.74 -11.42
N PHE A 171 5.80 4.59 -10.65
CA PHE A 171 4.42 5.06 -10.85
C PHE A 171 4.16 6.20 -9.85
N LEU A 172 2.98 6.83 -9.87
CA LEU A 172 2.60 7.79 -8.82
C LEU A 172 2.32 7.05 -7.50
N PRO A 173 3.16 7.21 -6.44
CA PRO A 173 3.12 6.32 -5.29
C PRO A 173 1.80 6.29 -4.51
N PHE A 174 1.11 7.43 -4.40
CA PHE A 174 -0.16 7.49 -3.66
C PHE A 174 -1.28 6.68 -4.32
N LEU A 175 -1.10 6.24 -5.57
CA LEU A 175 -2.07 5.44 -6.31
C LEU A 175 -1.90 3.93 -6.11
N ARG A 176 -0.93 3.47 -5.32
CA ARG A 176 -0.80 2.05 -4.98
C ARG A 176 -2.07 1.58 -4.24
N ARG A 177 -2.89 0.77 -4.91
CA ARG A 177 -4.15 0.25 -4.37
C ARG A 177 -3.85 -0.94 -3.50
N PHE A 178 -3.84 -0.67 -2.22
CA PHE A 178 -5.09 -0.50 -1.47
C PHE A 178 -4.76 0.53 -0.39
N ASP A 179 -3.58 0.30 0.22
CA ASP A 179 -2.82 1.25 0.99
C ASP A 179 -1.59 1.75 0.21
N PRO A 180 -1.33 3.06 0.22
CA PRO A 180 -2.02 4.10 0.99
C PRO A 180 -3.29 4.62 0.31
N ALA A 181 -3.60 4.19 -0.92
CA ALA A 181 -4.51 4.88 -1.83
C ALA A 181 -5.88 5.23 -1.21
N LEU A 182 -6.57 4.26 -0.61
CA LEU A 182 -7.92 4.49 -0.08
C LEU A 182 -7.94 5.45 1.14
N PRO A 183 -7.08 5.27 2.17
CA PRO A 183 -7.03 6.21 3.30
C PRO A 183 -6.31 7.54 3.01
N PHE A 184 -5.54 7.65 1.93
CA PHE A 184 -4.74 8.84 1.61
C PHE A 184 -5.52 10.17 1.64
N PRO A 185 -6.73 10.30 1.05
CA PRO A 185 -7.50 11.55 1.12
C PRO A 185 -7.90 11.92 2.56
N LEU A 186 -8.12 10.93 3.42
CA LEU A 186 -8.56 11.14 4.81
C LEU A 186 -7.48 11.85 5.64
N PHE A 187 -6.20 11.66 5.32
CA PHE A 187 -5.10 12.40 5.96
C PHE A 187 -5.27 13.92 5.77
N PHE A 188 -5.53 14.37 4.54
CA PHE A 188 -5.67 15.81 4.26
C PHE A 188 -7.01 16.38 4.76
N VAL A 189 -8.07 15.54 4.78
CA VAL A 189 -9.34 15.87 5.45
C VAL A 189 -9.10 16.08 6.95
N PHE A 190 -8.35 15.19 7.60
CA PHE A 190 -7.94 15.33 9.00
C PHE A 190 -7.20 16.65 9.23
N CYS A 191 -6.18 16.97 8.42
CA CYS A 191 -5.47 18.25 8.52
C CYS A 191 -6.40 19.46 8.39
N THR A 192 -7.41 19.37 7.51
CA THR A 192 -8.40 20.44 7.32
C THR A 192 -9.33 20.58 8.53
N PHE A 193 -9.76 19.48 9.14
CA PHE A 193 -10.55 19.51 10.37
C PHE A 193 -9.74 20.09 11.54
N VAL A 194 -8.46 19.75 11.66
CA VAL A 194 -7.57 20.39 12.65
C VAL A 194 -7.46 21.89 12.40
N TRP A 195 -7.24 22.32 11.15
CA TRP A 195 -7.26 23.75 10.79
C TRP A 195 -8.56 24.45 11.20
N LYS A 196 -9.71 23.85 10.87
CA LYS A 196 -11.02 24.39 11.24
C LYS A 196 -11.19 24.47 12.76
N SER A 197 -10.76 23.44 13.49
CA SER A 197 -10.84 23.43 14.95
C SER A 197 -10.06 24.55 15.63
N LEU A 198 -9.00 25.07 14.99
CA LEU A 198 -8.15 26.13 15.53
C LEU A 198 -8.53 27.53 15.02
N SER A 199 -9.24 27.63 13.89
CA SER A 199 -9.57 28.89 13.20
C SER A 199 -11.03 29.35 13.37
N THR A 200 -11.92 28.51 13.89
CA THR A 200 -13.34 28.87 14.11
C THR A 200 -13.64 29.35 15.54
N ASP A 201 -14.89 29.75 15.78
CA ASP A 201 -15.41 30.07 17.10
C ASP A 201 -15.48 28.82 18.01
N ARG A 202 -15.62 29.02 19.32
CA ARG A 202 -15.42 27.96 20.33
C ARG A 202 -16.35 26.76 20.18
N ARG A 203 -17.62 26.94 19.79
CA ARG A 203 -18.57 25.82 19.65
C ARG A 203 -18.26 24.99 18.41
N ALA A 204 -18.08 25.65 17.26
CA ALA A 204 -17.68 24.97 16.03
C ALA A 204 -16.30 24.33 16.16
N ALA A 205 -15.37 24.95 16.90
CA ALA A 205 -14.02 24.44 17.13
C ALA A 205 -14.01 23.02 17.71
N ILE A 206 -14.86 22.76 18.71
CA ILE A 206 -14.98 21.43 19.32
C ILE A 206 -15.60 20.43 18.34
N ALA A 207 -16.65 20.81 17.59
CA ALA A 207 -17.23 19.93 16.58
C ALA A 207 -16.20 19.52 15.51
N TRP A 208 -15.37 20.46 15.06
CA TRP A 208 -14.26 20.17 14.15
C TRP A 208 -13.16 19.33 14.79
N ALA A 209 -12.87 19.52 16.08
CA ALA A 209 -11.94 18.68 16.83
C ALA A 209 -12.45 17.24 16.96
N VAL A 210 -13.75 17.04 17.18
CA VAL A 210 -14.39 15.72 17.16
C VAL A 210 -14.29 15.10 15.77
N ALA A 211 -14.60 15.84 14.71
CA ALA A 211 -14.44 15.36 13.34
C ALA A 211 -12.99 14.96 13.01
N ALA A 212 -12.01 15.75 13.47
CA ALA A 212 -10.59 15.43 13.37
C ALA A 212 -10.25 14.14 14.14
N GLY A 213 -10.68 14.01 15.40
CA GLY A 213 -10.47 12.80 16.21
C GLY A 213 -11.04 11.55 15.55
N LEU A 214 -12.30 11.58 15.11
CA LEU A 214 -12.92 10.45 14.42
C LEU A 214 -12.23 10.10 13.09
N THR A 215 -11.71 11.10 12.37
CA THR A 215 -10.95 10.85 11.14
C THR A 215 -9.60 10.19 11.46
N LEU A 216 -8.95 10.60 12.55
CA LEU A 216 -7.73 9.95 13.05
C LEU A 216 -8.01 8.51 13.52
N ASP A 217 -9.13 8.26 14.19
CA ASP A 217 -9.55 6.92 14.59
C ASP A 217 -9.72 6.01 13.38
N ILE A 218 -10.32 6.50 12.30
CA ILE A 218 -10.41 5.79 11.01
C ILE A 218 -9.01 5.50 10.47
N LEU A 219 -8.11 6.48 10.47
CA LEU A 219 -6.73 6.31 9.99
C LEU A 219 -5.97 5.24 10.80
N ILE A 220 -6.15 5.18 12.12
CA ILE A 220 -5.51 4.19 13.02
C ILE A 220 -5.78 2.76 12.56
N PHE A 221 -7.02 2.47 12.18
CA PHE A 221 -7.42 1.15 11.65
C PHE A 221 -7.35 1.05 10.13
N SER A 222 -6.73 2.02 9.46
CA SER A 222 -6.59 2.02 8.00
C SER A 222 -5.19 1.72 7.51
N TYR A 223 -4.20 2.55 7.86
CA TYR A 223 -2.84 2.34 7.37
C TYR A 223 -1.82 2.90 8.36
N PHE A 224 -0.91 2.03 8.82
CA PHE A 224 0.05 2.35 9.88
C PHE A 224 0.78 3.69 9.64
N TYR A 225 1.38 3.82 8.45
CA TYR A 225 2.24 4.96 8.13
C TYR A 225 1.47 6.27 7.94
N LEU A 226 0.16 6.23 7.67
CA LEU A 226 -0.65 7.44 7.59
C LEU A 226 -1.05 7.95 8.97
N TRP A 227 -1.50 7.08 9.88
CA TRP A 227 -1.93 7.54 11.20
C TRP A 227 -0.76 8.00 12.07
N THR A 228 0.40 7.33 11.99
CA THR A 228 1.60 7.77 12.70
C THR A 228 2.12 9.09 12.13
N SER A 229 2.04 9.29 10.81
CA SER A 229 2.31 10.60 10.19
C SER A 229 1.33 11.68 10.65
N ALA A 230 0.05 11.33 10.80
CA ALA A 230 -0.98 12.26 11.22
C ALA A 230 -0.76 12.69 12.68
N LEU A 231 -0.37 11.73 13.54
CA LEU A 231 0.02 12.00 14.92
C LEU A 231 1.30 12.84 15.00
N ALA A 232 2.35 12.49 14.25
CA ALA A 232 3.60 13.26 14.20
C ALA A 232 3.36 14.70 13.74
N TRP A 233 2.54 14.88 12.70
CA TRP A 233 2.13 16.20 12.25
C TRP A 233 1.29 16.95 13.29
N LEU A 234 0.35 16.27 13.97
CA LEU A 234 -0.46 16.86 15.04
C LEU A 234 0.41 17.38 16.19
N ILE A 235 1.45 16.63 16.56
CA ILE A 235 2.45 17.04 17.56
C ILE A 235 3.21 18.28 17.07
N CYS A 236 3.67 18.30 15.82
CA CYS A 236 4.37 19.44 15.24
C CYS A 236 3.51 20.71 15.27
N VAL A 237 2.25 20.62 14.81
CA VAL A 237 1.36 21.79 14.80
C VAL A 237 0.99 22.22 16.23
N ALA A 238 0.73 21.30 17.15
CA ALA A 238 0.44 21.64 18.55
C ALA A 238 1.61 22.37 19.21
N PHE A 239 2.84 21.86 19.04
CA PHE A 239 4.06 22.48 19.55
C PHE A 239 4.21 23.91 19.02
N LEU A 240 4.18 24.09 17.70
CA LEU A 240 4.31 25.41 17.07
C LEU A 240 3.19 26.37 17.52
N TRP A 241 1.96 25.85 17.66
CA TRP A 241 0.81 26.67 18.06
C TRP A 241 0.95 27.20 19.49
N PHE A 242 1.38 26.36 20.42
CA PHE A 242 1.57 26.75 21.81
C PHE A 242 2.78 27.67 22.01
N VAL A 243 3.85 27.48 21.23
CA VAL A 243 4.99 28.41 21.19
C VAL A 243 4.58 29.78 20.63
N ALA A 244 3.75 29.80 19.58
CA ALA A 244 3.29 31.05 18.97
C ALA A 244 2.25 31.81 19.80
N HIS A 245 1.43 31.08 20.58
CA HIS A 245 0.28 31.63 21.30
C HIS A 245 0.23 31.21 22.79
N PRO A 246 1.28 31.49 23.60
CA PRO A 246 1.35 31.03 25.00
C PRO A 246 0.23 31.60 25.89
N GLY A 247 -0.29 32.80 25.58
CA GLY A 247 -1.41 33.39 26.34
C GLY A 247 -2.78 32.75 26.06
N GLN A 248 -2.89 31.85 25.09
CA GLN A 248 -4.15 31.25 24.64
C GLN A 248 -4.21 29.73 24.86
N LEU A 249 -3.34 29.19 25.73
CA LEU A 249 -3.25 27.74 26.02
C LEU A 249 -4.62 27.12 26.32
N ARG A 250 -5.38 27.70 27.25
CA ARG A 250 -6.70 27.18 27.65
C ARG A 250 -7.70 27.11 26.48
N ARG A 251 -7.59 28.02 25.51
CA ARG A 251 -8.46 28.04 24.33
C ARG A 251 -8.16 26.85 23.42
N TYR A 252 -6.89 26.64 23.09
CA TYR A 252 -6.48 25.63 22.11
C TYR A 252 -6.33 24.22 22.71
N ALA A 253 -6.05 24.12 24.02
CA ALA A 253 -5.96 22.84 24.72
C ALA A 253 -7.25 22.02 24.61
N GLY A 254 -8.42 22.66 24.53
CA GLY A 254 -9.70 21.97 24.32
C GLY A 254 -9.76 21.21 22.99
N SER A 255 -9.36 21.83 21.89
CA SER A 255 -9.36 21.19 20.56
C SER A 255 -8.32 20.08 20.48
N PHE A 256 -7.07 20.32 20.86
CA PHE A 256 -6.02 19.29 20.86
C PHE A 256 -6.35 18.14 21.83
N GLY A 257 -6.82 18.46 23.04
CA GLY A 257 -7.22 17.47 24.03
C GLY A 257 -8.38 16.59 23.57
N THR A 258 -9.36 17.16 22.85
CA THR A 258 -10.48 16.39 22.27
C THR A 258 -9.99 15.39 21.23
N ILE A 259 -9.11 15.82 20.31
CA ILE A 259 -8.54 14.94 19.28
C ILE A 259 -7.73 13.81 19.93
N VAL A 260 -6.86 14.16 20.89
CA VAL A 260 -6.03 13.18 21.61
C VAL A 260 -6.87 12.20 22.41
N LEU A 261 -7.93 12.65 23.07
CA LEU A 261 -8.80 11.78 23.86
C LEU A 261 -9.48 10.72 22.99
N LEU A 262 -9.99 11.11 21.81
CA LEU A 262 -10.60 10.17 20.85
C LEU A 262 -9.55 9.19 20.30
N ALA A 263 -8.39 9.70 19.88
CA ALA A 263 -7.30 8.88 19.40
C ALA A 263 -6.83 7.85 20.44
N LEU A 264 -6.71 8.25 21.72
CA LEU A 264 -6.38 7.33 22.81
C LEU A 264 -7.45 6.26 22.99
N ALA A 265 -8.73 6.61 22.86
CA ALA A 265 -9.82 5.64 22.93
C ALA A 265 -9.76 4.61 21.79
N ALA A 266 -9.39 5.02 20.57
CA ALA A 266 -9.17 4.12 19.43
C ALA A 266 -7.88 3.29 19.54
N LEU A 267 -6.82 3.85 20.14
CA LEU A 267 -5.55 3.16 20.34
C LEU A 267 -5.67 1.97 21.30
N ILE A 268 -6.57 2.00 22.28
CA ILE A 268 -6.80 0.87 23.21
C ILE A 268 -7.13 -0.43 22.43
N PRO A 269 -8.22 -0.49 21.63
CA PRO A 269 -8.50 -1.68 20.84
C PRO A 269 -7.40 -1.98 19.83
N TYR A 270 -6.80 -0.96 19.20
CA TYR A 270 -5.69 -1.17 18.26
C TYR A 270 -4.49 -1.91 18.90
N VAL A 271 -4.08 -1.50 20.10
CA VAL A 271 -3.00 -2.14 20.86
C VAL A 271 -3.40 -3.56 21.30
N ILE A 272 -4.66 -3.80 21.67
CA ILE A 272 -5.16 -5.15 21.98
C ILE A 272 -5.05 -6.06 20.76
N LEU A 273 -5.38 -5.56 19.56
CA LEU A 273 -5.21 -6.34 18.33
C LEU A 273 -3.73 -6.60 18.03
N LEU A 274 -2.87 -5.60 18.17
CA LEU A 274 -1.41 -5.78 18.01
C LEU A 274 -0.81 -6.77 19.01
N ALA A 275 -1.33 -6.85 20.24
CA ALA A 275 -0.88 -7.82 21.23
C ALA A 275 -1.22 -9.27 20.84
N ARG A 276 -2.17 -9.47 19.91
CA ARG A 276 -2.62 -10.78 19.42
C ARG A 276 -2.12 -11.10 18.01
N ARG A 277 -1.15 -10.32 17.51
CA ARG A 277 -0.60 -10.48 16.16
C ARG A 277 0.17 -11.79 15.99
N SER A 278 0.22 -12.29 14.76
CA SER A 278 1.04 -13.46 14.42
C SER A 278 2.53 -13.19 14.66
N PRO A 279 3.30 -14.17 15.18
CA PRO A 279 4.76 -14.04 15.32
C PRO A 279 5.47 -13.75 13.98
N THR A 280 4.94 -14.27 12.87
CA THR A 280 5.49 -14.05 11.52
C THR A 280 5.31 -12.61 11.03
N MET A 281 4.41 -11.84 11.64
CA MET A 281 4.19 -10.45 11.28
C MET A 281 5.41 -9.60 11.62
N ASP A 282 6.11 -9.88 12.72
CA ASP A 282 7.29 -9.11 13.15
C ASP A 282 8.46 -9.29 12.16
N SER A 283 8.66 -10.51 11.65
CA SER A 283 9.62 -10.77 10.57
C SER A 283 9.21 -10.12 9.25
N GLY A 284 7.93 -10.21 8.85
CA GLY A 284 7.44 -9.61 7.60
C GLY A 284 7.48 -8.08 7.59
N GLN A 285 7.33 -7.45 8.76
CA GLN A 285 7.39 -6.00 8.94
C GLN A 285 8.82 -5.43 8.97
N LYS A 286 9.86 -6.27 8.94
CA LYS A 286 11.28 -5.84 8.85
C LYS A 286 11.64 -4.80 9.92
N LEU A 287 11.23 -5.07 11.15
CA LEU A 287 11.55 -4.24 12.29
C LEU A 287 13.07 -4.27 12.53
N THR A 288 13.76 -3.16 12.32
CA THR A 288 15.22 -3.08 12.52
C THR A 288 15.54 -2.33 13.80
N VAL A 289 16.43 -2.88 14.63
CA VAL A 289 16.90 -2.20 15.84
C VAL A 289 17.91 -1.12 15.44
N SER A 290 17.62 0.13 15.76
CA SER A 290 18.52 1.26 15.49
C SER A 290 18.14 2.49 16.31
N HIS A 291 19.15 3.20 16.81
CA HIS A 291 19.02 4.58 17.32
C HIS A 291 19.71 5.60 16.40
N ALA A 292 20.23 5.16 15.26
CA ALA A 292 20.89 6.05 14.32
C ALA A 292 19.86 7.02 13.71
N LEU A 293 20.24 8.30 13.66
CA LEU A 293 19.48 9.31 12.95
C LEU A 293 19.49 8.98 11.46
N ASP A 294 18.33 9.11 10.83
CA ASP A 294 18.16 9.02 9.40
C ASP A 294 17.93 10.45 8.92
N PHE A 295 19.00 11.04 8.39
CA PHE A 295 18.95 12.37 7.79
C PHE A 295 19.21 12.22 6.30
N PHE A 296 18.72 13.21 5.54
CA PHE A 296 18.96 13.36 4.10
C PHE A 296 18.04 12.54 3.19
N ARG A 297 16.93 12.00 3.68
CA ARG A 297 15.86 11.55 2.78
C ARG A 297 15.29 12.74 2.01
N ILE A 298 14.84 12.53 0.79
CA ILE A 298 14.39 13.65 -0.08
C ILE A 298 13.27 14.49 0.57
N PRO A 299 12.25 13.90 1.23
CA PRO A 299 11.24 14.70 1.92
C PRO A 299 11.78 15.53 3.09
N GLU A 300 12.85 15.10 3.76
CA GLU A 300 13.51 15.88 4.81
C GLU A 300 14.30 17.04 4.23
N LEU A 301 15.03 16.81 3.12
CA LEU A 301 15.74 17.87 2.41
C LEU A 301 14.77 18.97 1.93
N LEU A 302 13.64 18.55 1.39
CA LEU A 302 12.56 19.47 1.02
C LEU A 302 11.99 20.18 2.26
N GLY A 303 11.77 19.45 3.36
CA GLY A 303 11.30 20.03 4.63
C GLY A 303 12.26 21.09 5.16
N PHE A 304 13.56 20.81 5.13
CA PHE A 304 14.62 21.74 5.51
C PHE A 304 14.60 22.99 4.64
N ALA A 305 14.50 22.82 3.32
CA ALA A 305 14.43 23.94 2.39
C ALA A 305 13.20 24.82 2.65
N VAL A 306 12.04 24.22 2.92
CA VAL A 306 10.81 24.95 3.26
C VAL A 306 10.97 25.72 4.57
N VAL A 307 11.51 25.10 5.62
CA VAL A 307 11.80 25.75 6.91
C VAL A 307 12.78 26.91 6.72
N ALA A 308 13.89 26.70 6.00
CA ALA A 308 14.89 27.73 5.74
C ALA A 308 14.30 28.94 5.01
N VAL A 309 13.49 28.68 3.98
CA VAL A 309 12.78 29.73 3.23
C VAL A 309 11.80 30.48 4.13
N MET A 310 11.10 29.80 5.04
CA MET A 310 10.22 30.50 5.99
C MET A 310 11.01 31.34 6.99
N ILE A 311 12.11 30.83 7.56
CA ILE A 311 12.96 31.58 8.48
C ILE A 311 13.44 32.85 7.78
N TRP A 312 13.94 32.74 6.54
CA TRP A 312 14.30 33.90 5.73
C TRP A 312 13.10 34.84 5.51
N GLY A 313 11.92 34.31 5.22
CA GLY A 313 10.69 35.08 5.08
C GLY A 313 10.31 35.85 6.34
N VAL A 314 10.51 35.26 7.52
CA VAL A 314 10.26 35.90 8.83
C VAL A 314 11.30 36.98 9.10
N LEU A 315 12.59 36.67 8.93
CA LEU A 315 13.69 37.62 9.13
C LEU A 315 13.61 38.82 8.17
N SER A 316 13.12 38.61 6.95
CA SER A 316 12.90 39.67 5.96
C SER A 316 11.57 40.43 6.15
N GLY A 317 10.80 40.12 7.19
CA GLY A 317 9.50 40.75 7.47
C GLY A 317 8.41 40.41 6.45
N ARG A 318 8.62 39.39 5.61
CA ARG A 318 7.66 38.94 4.59
C ARG A 318 6.63 37.94 5.11
N VAL A 319 6.96 37.23 6.18
CA VAL A 319 6.13 36.19 6.79
C VAL A 319 5.87 36.55 8.24
N ASN A 320 4.60 36.54 8.64
CA ASN A 320 4.25 36.55 10.05
C ASN A 320 4.32 35.12 10.58
N TRP A 321 5.33 34.82 11.41
CA TRP A 321 5.53 33.49 11.97
C TRP A 321 4.40 33.03 12.91
N ARG A 322 3.66 33.97 13.50
CA ARG A 322 2.50 33.66 14.35
C ARG A 322 1.21 33.46 13.57
N ALA A 323 1.19 33.77 12.28
CA ALA A 323 0.01 33.57 11.47
C ALA A 323 -0.35 32.07 11.42
N PRO A 324 -1.63 31.69 11.61
CA PRO A 324 -2.11 30.31 11.52
C PRO A 324 -1.55 29.52 10.33
N GLU A 325 -1.61 30.10 9.14
CA GLU A 325 -1.15 29.51 7.89
C GLU A 325 0.37 29.24 7.88
N SER A 326 1.17 30.13 8.48
CA SER A 326 2.62 29.93 8.64
C SER A 326 2.94 28.76 9.56
N LEU A 327 2.20 28.61 10.65
CA LEU A 327 2.37 27.51 11.60
C LEU A 327 2.02 26.16 10.98
N PHE A 328 0.97 26.10 10.16
CA PHE A 328 0.62 24.89 9.39
C PHE A 328 1.66 24.57 8.32
N ALA A 329 2.16 25.57 7.60
CA ALA A 329 3.19 25.37 6.61
C ALA A 329 4.48 24.81 7.23
N ALA A 330 4.89 25.35 8.39
CA ALA A 330 6.01 24.80 9.16
C ALA A 330 5.73 23.37 9.65
N SER A 331 4.55 23.08 10.19
CA SER A 331 4.27 21.76 10.74
C SER A 331 4.31 20.67 9.66
N PHE A 332 3.86 20.97 8.45
CA PHE A 332 4.03 20.07 7.30
C PHE A 332 5.51 19.83 6.96
N ALA A 333 6.33 20.88 6.97
CA ALA A 333 7.76 20.76 6.68
C ALA A 333 8.56 20.05 7.80
N LEU A 334 8.09 20.11 9.05
CA LEU A 334 8.72 19.48 10.20
C LEU A 334 8.36 17.99 10.37
N MET A 335 7.19 17.57 9.89
CA MET A 335 6.71 16.19 10.06
C MET A 335 7.70 15.11 9.58
N PRO A 336 8.35 15.23 8.40
CA PRO A 336 9.33 14.24 7.93
C PRO A 336 10.42 13.93 8.96
N PHE A 337 10.98 14.95 9.60
CA PHE A 337 12.05 14.78 10.60
C PHE A 337 11.59 13.97 11.80
N VAL A 338 10.30 14.03 12.16
CA VAL A 338 9.75 13.25 13.27
C VAL A 338 9.54 11.79 12.85
N VAL A 339 8.91 11.54 11.70
CA VAL A 339 8.57 10.17 11.29
C VAL A 339 9.79 9.34 10.88
N PHE A 340 10.80 9.96 10.25
CA PHE A 340 12.03 9.25 9.86
C PHE A 340 13.02 9.05 11.00
N ASN A 341 12.86 9.78 12.11
CA ASN A 341 13.71 9.67 13.29
C ASN A 341 12.97 9.10 14.51
N GLN A 342 11.80 8.46 14.31
CA GLN A 342 11.02 7.83 15.37
C GLN A 342 11.81 6.75 16.13
N GLN A 343 12.78 6.10 15.47
CA GLN A 343 13.69 5.09 16.03
C GLN A 343 14.61 5.64 17.12
N VAL A 344 14.88 6.95 17.14
CA VAL A 344 15.68 7.56 18.21
C VAL A 344 15.00 7.35 19.56
N ILE A 345 13.67 7.47 19.59
CA ILE A 345 12.84 7.31 20.80
C ILE A 345 12.43 5.84 20.97
N THR A 346 12.00 5.20 19.89
CA THR A 346 11.40 3.85 19.97
C THR A 346 12.43 2.72 19.97
N GLY A 347 13.66 2.97 19.54
CA GLY A 347 14.71 1.96 19.33
C GLY A 347 14.54 1.11 18.08
N TYR A 348 13.45 1.31 17.33
CA TYR A 348 13.11 0.52 16.15
C TYR A 348 12.80 1.39 14.94
N SER A 349 13.42 1.08 13.81
CA SER A 349 13.07 1.62 12.50
C SER A 349 12.18 0.63 11.76
N LEU A 350 10.99 1.08 11.41
CA LEU A 350 9.98 0.29 10.70
C LEU A 350 9.80 0.85 9.28
N GLN A 351 10.42 0.20 8.30
CA GLN A 351 10.26 0.43 6.85
C GLN A 351 10.09 1.92 6.45
N PRO A 352 11.11 2.77 6.68
CA PRO A 352 11.00 4.22 6.48
C PRO A 352 10.61 4.62 5.05
N PHE A 353 10.91 3.81 4.04
CA PHE A 353 10.51 4.05 2.65
C PHE A 353 9.00 4.24 2.48
N HIS A 354 8.17 3.64 3.36
CA HIS A 354 6.73 3.84 3.33
C HIS A 354 6.34 5.27 3.67
N TYR A 355 6.99 5.89 4.66
CA TYR A 355 6.78 7.32 4.94
C TYR A 355 7.22 8.17 3.75
N GLU A 356 8.40 7.87 3.20
CA GLU A 356 9.00 8.60 2.09
C GLU A 356 8.15 8.62 0.83
N SER A 357 7.72 7.45 0.39
CA SER A 357 7.01 7.30 -0.88
C SER A 357 5.54 7.70 -0.78
N PHE A 358 4.88 7.40 0.35
CA PHE A 358 3.42 7.40 0.41
C PHE A 358 2.79 8.59 1.13
N ILE A 359 3.55 9.38 1.92
CA ILE A 359 2.96 10.52 2.63
C ILE A 359 3.89 11.72 2.85
N ALA A 360 5.13 11.53 3.29
CA ALA A 360 6.02 12.62 3.69
C ALA A 360 6.32 13.57 2.51
N ASN A 361 6.56 13.01 1.33
CA ASN A 361 6.67 13.74 0.06
C ASN A 361 5.46 14.67 -0.20
N TYR A 362 4.23 14.16 -0.11
CA TYR A 362 3.02 14.96 -0.36
C TYR A 362 2.81 16.04 0.70
N VAL A 363 3.03 15.69 1.97
CA VAL A 363 2.87 16.63 3.09
C VAL A 363 3.87 17.79 2.97
N THR A 364 5.14 17.50 2.72
CA THR A 364 6.15 18.54 2.51
C THR A 364 5.84 19.39 1.27
N LEU A 365 5.33 18.80 0.18
CA LEU A 365 4.90 19.56 -1.00
C LEU A 365 3.71 20.50 -0.70
N VAL A 366 2.75 20.06 0.13
CA VAL A 366 1.67 20.96 0.61
C VAL A 366 2.27 22.13 1.39
N GLY A 367 3.20 21.85 2.31
CA GLY A 367 3.95 22.88 3.04
C GLY A 367 4.63 23.86 2.09
N ALA A 368 5.37 23.37 1.10
CA ALA A 368 6.06 24.18 0.10
C ALA A 368 5.10 25.07 -0.70
N VAL A 369 3.97 24.53 -1.17
CA VAL A 369 2.94 25.30 -1.87
C VAL A 369 2.41 26.42 -0.98
N VAL A 370 2.06 26.13 0.28
CA VAL A 370 1.54 27.15 1.21
C VAL A 370 2.59 28.23 1.48
N VAL A 371 3.85 27.87 1.72
CA VAL A 371 4.95 28.84 1.91
C VAL A 371 5.12 29.75 0.70
N VAL A 372 5.11 29.21 -0.51
CA VAL A 372 5.20 30.01 -1.74
C VAL A 372 4.05 31.03 -1.81
N VAL A 373 2.83 30.62 -1.45
CA VAL A 373 1.68 31.53 -1.43
C VAL A 373 1.83 32.63 -0.38
N ILE A 374 2.28 32.29 0.84
CA ILE A 374 2.51 33.26 1.91
C ILE A 374 3.56 34.29 1.47
N LEU A 375 4.71 33.83 0.95
CA LEU A 375 5.78 34.72 0.47
C LEU A 375 5.35 35.62 -0.67
N TRP A 376 4.54 35.10 -1.59
CA TRP A 376 4.02 35.87 -2.71
C TRP A 376 3.17 37.04 -2.22
N ARG A 377 2.26 36.77 -1.29
CA ARG A 377 1.39 37.80 -0.70
C ARG A 377 2.20 38.81 0.12
N GLY A 378 3.26 38.36 0.78
CA GLY A 378 4.11 39.18 1.61
C GLY A 378 3.35 39.80 2.80
N PRO A 379 3.91 40.84 3.43
CA PRO A 379 3.31 41.45 4.63
C PRO A 379 2.05 42.26 4.33
N GLU A 380 1.82 42.64 3.07
CA GLU A 380 0.66 43.43 2.64
C GLU A 380 -0.64 42.61 2.49
N GLY A 381 -0.64 41.34 2.89
CA GLY A 381 -1.85 40.56 3.16
C GLY A 381 -2.91 40.62 2.06
N GLY A 382 -2.74 39.83 0.99
CA GLY A 382 -3.75 39.64 -0.05
C GLY A 382 -3.90 40.77 -1.08
N LYS A 383 -3.24 41.92 -0.89
CA LYS A 383 -3.30 43.05 -1.85
C LYS A 383 -2.47 42.86 -3.11
N ARG A 384 -1.43 42.00 -3.08
CA ARG A 384 -0.59 41.73 -4.25
C ARG A 384 -1.28 40.76 -5.21
N PRO A 385 -1.46 41.12 -6.50
CA PRO A 385 -2.10 40.25 -7.47
C PRO A 385 -1.24 39.01 -7.71
N ILE A 386 -1.87 37.84 -7.56
CA ILE A 386 -1.25 36.55 -7.86
C ILE A 386 -1.09 36.43 -9.38
N ARG A 387 0.11 36.08 -9.84
CA ARG A 387 0.35 35.84 -11.28
C ARG A 387 -0.11 34.42 -11.62
N TYR A 388 -1.42 34.24 -11.81
CA TYR A 388 -2.02 32.94 -12.17
C TYR A 388 -1.40 32.30 -13.43
N ARG A 389 -0.78 33.09 -14.32
CA ARG A 389 -0.01 32.55 -15.46
C ARG A 389 1.15 31.65 -15.03
N LEU A 390 1.86 31.98 -13.95
CA LEU A 390 2.96 31.14 -13.44
C LEU A 390 2.42 29.85 -12.81
N ALA A 391 1.35 29.96 -12.02
CA ALA A 391 0.67 28.79 -11.45
C ALA A 391 0.17 27.85 -12.57
N ALA A 392 -0.42 28.38 -13.63
CA ALA A 392 -0.86 27.60 -14.79
C ALA A 392 0.32 26.91 -15.50
N ARG A 393 1.46 27.59 -15.70
CA ARG A 393 2.67 26.97 -16.27
C ARG A 393 3.19 25.84 -15.39
N LEU A 394 3.22 26.04 -14.07
CA LEU A 394 3.66 25.01 -13.13
C LEU A 394 2.75 23.78 -13.17
N VAL A 395 1.43 23.98 -13.27
CA VAL A 395 0.46 22.90 -13.46
C VAL A 395 0.74 22.11 -14.74
N VAL A 396 1.00 22.79 -15.87
CA VAL A 396 1.35 22.11 -17.13
C VAL A 396 2.64 21.30 -16.97
N ILE A 397 3.68 21.86 -16.37
CA ILE A 397 4.94 21.15 -16.11
C ILE A 397 4.70 19.92 -15.22
N ALA A 398 3.92 20.09 -14.15
CA ALA A 398 3.59 19.00 -13.23
C ALA A 398 2.83 17.87 -13.94
N ILE A 399 1.81 18.20 -14.75
CA ILE A 399 1.06 17.21 -15.53
C ILE A 399 1.99 16.50 -16.54
N CYS A 400 2.88 17.24 -17.21
CA CYS A 400 3.83 16.63 -18.15
C CYS A 400 4.78 15.67 -17.43
N TRP A 401 5.28 16.04 -16.26
CA TRP A 401 6.13 15.18 -15.44
C TRP A 401 5.38 13.93 -14.97
N ALA A 402 4.17 14.08 -14.43
CA ALA A 402 3.35 12.95 -14.02
C ALA A 402 2.96 12.04 -15.20
N ALA A 403 2.74 12.61 -16.39
CA ALA A 403 2.55 11.82 -17.60
C ALA A 403 3.79 10.99 -17.94
N ILE A 404 5.00 11.52 -17.79
CA ILE A 404 6.24 10.74 -17.97
C ILE A 404 6.31 9.60 -16.93
N GLU A 405 6.04 9.92 -15.65
CA GLU A 405 6.04 8.96 -14.54
C GLU A 405 4.98 7.86 -14.67
N VAL A 406 3.92 8.10 -15.45
CA VAL A 406 2.87 7.12 -15.73
C VAL A 406 3.18 6.35 -17.02
N LEU A 407 3.50 7.04 -18.11
CA LEU A 407 3.63 6.46 -19.44
C LEU A 407 4.85 5.54 -19.55
N ALA A 408 6.00 5.97 -19.03
CA ALA A 408 7.23 5.19 -19.15
C ALA A 408 7.12 3.84 -18.42
N PRO A 409 6.62 3.79 -17.17
CA PRO A 409 6.55 2.52 -16.43
C PRO A 409 5.42 1.62 -16.89
N THR A 410 4.29 2.21 -17.32
CA THR A 410 3.18 1.44 -17.85
C THR A 410 3.62 0.51 -19.00
N LYS A 411 4.59 0.91 -19.83
CA LYS A 411 5.12 0.05 -20.91
C LYS A 411 5.80 -1.21 -20.40
N VAL A 412 6.38 -1.18 -19.21
CA VAL A 412 7.01 -2.35 -18.57
C VAL A 412 5.93 -3.19 -17.88
N MET A 413 5.07 -2.52 -17.10
CA MET A 413 4.06 -3.15 -16.24
C MET A 413 2.90 -3.77 -17.02
N ILE A 414 2.64 -3.30 -18.26
CA ILE A 414 1.56 -3.82 -19.08
C ILE A 414 1.76 -5.31 -19.40
N ARG A 415 3.01 -5.77 -19.53
CA ARG A 415 3.31 -7.18 -19.78
C ARG A 415 2.82 -8.06 -18.63
N ASP A 416 3.12 -7.64 -17.40
CA ASP A 416 2.71 -8.37 -16.19
C ASP A 416 1.19 -8.28 -16.00
N SER A 417 0.58 -7.13 -16.31
CA SER A 417 -0.88 -6.97 -16.30
C SER A 417 -1.58 -7.86 -17.33
N GLN A 418 -1.00 -8.00 -18.54
CA GLN A 418 -1.50 -8.93 -19.56
C GLN A 418 -1.36 -10.39 -19.13
N PHE A 419 -0.26 -10.73 -18.47
CA PHE A 419 -0.09 -12.04 -17.87
C PHE A 419 -1.21 -12.32 -16.87
N THR A 420 -1.44 -11.40 -15.91
CA THR A 420 -2.50 -11.53 -14.90
C THR A 420 -3.86 -11.71 -15.56
N ASP A 421 -4.16 -10.92 -16.59
CA ASP A 421 -5.44 -11.04 -17.31
C ASP A 421 -5.59 -12.38 -18.04
N ARG A 422 -4.56 -12.88 -18.72
CA ARG A 422 -4.63 -14.21 -19.37
C ARG A 422 -4.81 -15.32 -18.34
N ALA A 423 -4.05 -15.25 -17.25
CA ALA A 423 -4.10 -16.25 -16.19
C ALA A 423 -5.41 -16.20 -15.38
N ALA A 424 -6.14 -15.07 -15.38
CA ALA A 424 -7.44 -14.97 -14.74
C ALA A 424 -8.46 -15.98 -15.34
N ALA A 425 -8.30 -16.38 -16.60
CA ALA A 425 -9.16 -17.39 -17.22
C ALA A 425 -9.06 -18.75 -16.52
N VAL A 426 -7.84 -19.26 -16.27
CA VAL A 426 -7.65 -20.55 -15.57
C VAL A 426 -8.10 -20.47 -14.12
N CYS A 427 -7.89 -19.35 -13.44
CA CYS A 427 -8.39 -19.17 -12.07
C CYS A 427 -9.93 -19.12 -12.01
N ARG A 428 -10.59 -18.47 -12.97
CA ARG A 428 -12.06 -18.48 -13.06
C ARG A 428 -12.59 -19.87 -13.34
N ARG A 429 -11.94 -20.62 -14.22
CA ARG A 429 -12.30 -22.01 -14.47
C ARG A 429 -12.17 -22.86 -13.21
N LEU A 430 -11.08 -22.67 -12.47
CA LEU A 430 -10.86 -23.30 -11.17
C LEU A 430 -11.96 -22.93 -10.14
N ARG A 431 -12.42 -21.68 -10.10
CA ARG A 431 -13.59 -21.29 -9.29
C ARG A 431 -14.84 -22.08 -9.67
N GLN A 432 -15.16 -22.16 -10.96
CA GLN A 432 -16.32 -22.93 -11.45
C GLN A 432 -16.24 -24.41 -11.06
N LEU A 433 -15.07 -25.03 -11.15
CA LEU A 433 -14.88 -26.42 -10.73
C LEU A 433 -15.09 -26.58 -9.22
N SER A 434 -14.54 -25.66 -8.43
CA SER A 434 -14.69 -25.65 -6.97
C SER A 434 -16.15 -25.43 -6.53
N ASP A 435 -16.90 -24.61 -7.26
CA ASP A 435 -18.33 -24.39 -7.06
C ASP A 435 -19.13 -25.66 -7.39
N ALA A 436 -18.87 -26.27 -8.55
CA ALA A 436 -19.55 -27.48 -9.02
C ALA A 436 -19.30 -28.70 -8.12
N ASP A 437 -18.08 -28.84 -7.59
CA ASP A 437 -17.72 -29.90 -6.65
C ASP A 437 -18.28 -29.67 -5.23
N GLY A 438 -18.95 -28.53 -5.00
CA GLY A 438 -19.43 -28.13 -3.67
C GLY A 438 -18.30 -27.87 -2.67
N MET A 439 -17.06 -27.68 -3.13
CA MET A 439 -15.92 -27.37 -2.27
C MET A 439 -16.10 -26.00 -1.59
N ILE A 440 -16.81 -25.08 -2.25
CA ILE A 440 -17.13 -23.75 -1.72
C ILE A 440 -18.39 -23.77 -0.84
N ALA A 441 -19.42 -24.56 -1.17
CA ALA A 441 -20.65 -24.65 -0.37
C ALA A 441 -20.42 -25.25 1.03
N LYS A 442 -19.33 -26.01 1.22
CA LYS A 442 -18.89 -26.49 2.52
C LYS A 442 -18.16 -25.41 3.36
N THR A 443 -17.92 -24.20 2.89
CA THR A 443 -16.91 -23.28 3.50
C THR A 443 -17.14 -22.81 4.94
N SER A 444 -18.36 -22.83 5.47
CA SER A 444 -18.58 -22.61 6.92
C SER A 444 -18.34 -23.86 7.79
N ALA A 445 -18.38 -25.07 7.20
CA ALA A 445 -18.29 -26.36 7.90
C ALA A 445 -17.26 -27.35 7.30
N GLY A 446 -16.46 -26.90 6.34
CA GLY A 446 -15.58 -27.71 5.50
C GLY A 446 -14.18 -27.83 6.08
N PRO A 447 -13.33 -28.68 5.48
CA PRO A 447 -11.96 -28.88 5.93
C PRO A 447 -11.23 -27.55 5.97
N ASN A 448 -10.60 -27.28 7.11
CA ASN A 448 -9.68 -26.17 7.33
C ASN A 448 -8.31 -26.82 7.62
N PRO A 449 -7.27 -26.58 6.80
CA PRO A 449 -7.21 -25.64 5.67
C PRO A 449 -7.99 -26.10 4.43
N ARG A 450 -8.33 -25.12 3.57
CA ARG A 450 -8.99 -25.35 2.27
C ARG A 450 -8.10 -26.19 1.32
N PRO A 451 -8.70 -26.83 0.30
CA PRO A 451 -7.94 -27.53 -0.72
C PRO A 451 -6.86 -26.64 -1.34
N LEU A 452 -5.66 -27.22 -1.51
CA LEU A 452 -4.49 -26.49 -2.00
C LEU A 452 -4.33 -26.65 -3.51
N VAL A 453 -3.84 -25.58 -4.12
CA VAL A 453 -3.44 -25.54 -5.53
C VAL A 453 -1.93 -25.39 -5.61
N LEU A 454 -1.29 -26.28 -6.37
CA LEU A 454 0.07 -26.08 -6.82
C LEU A 454 0.03 -25.33 -8.15
N ALA A 455 0.51 -24.08 -8.16
CA ALA A 455 0.74 -23.34 -9.40
C ALA A 455 2.25 -23.21 -9.60
N ARG A 456 2.80 -23.76 -10.68
CA ARG A 456 4.24 -23.71 -10.97
C ARG A 456 4.75 -22.30 -11.28
N ASP A 457 3.86 -21.40 -11.70
CA ASP A 457 4.19 -20.01 -11.94
C ASP A 457 3.94 -19.18 -10.67
N ASN A 458 4.99 -18.50 -10.19
CA ASN A 458 4.96 -17.68 -8.97
C ASN A 458 3.99 -16.50 -9.05
N GLN A 459 3.83 -15.89 -10.23
CA GLN A 459 2.88 -14.80 -10.41
C GLN A 459 1.45 -15.34 -10.37
N LEU A 460 1.21 -16.52 -10.98
CA LEU A 460 -0.08 -17.18 -10.92
C LEU A 460 -0.46 -17.56 -9.48
N SER A 461 0.45 -18.16 -8.71
CA SER A 461 0.16 -18.52 -7.31
C SER A 461 -0.20 -17.29 -6.47
N LEU A 462 0.44 -16.16 -6.74
CA LEU A 462 0.17 -14.90 -6.04
C LEU A 462 -1.22 -14.33 -6.38
N MET A 463 -1.62 -14.32 -7.64
CA MET A 463 -2.92 -13.76 -8.04
C MET A 463 -4.11 -14.71 -7.85
N LEU A 464 -3.89 -16.03 -7.75
CA LEU A 464 -4.96 -17.04 -7.77
C LEU A 464 -6.07 -16.76 -6.76
N PRO A 465 -5.78 -16.42 -5.49
CA PRO A 465 -6.84 -16.18 -4.51
C PRO A 465 -7.70 -14.93 -4.76
N THR A 466 -7.31 -14.05 -5.69
CA THR A 466 -8.17 -12.96 -6.18
C THR A 466 -9.33 -13.47 -7.04
N PHE A 467 -9.15 -14.59 -7.74
CA PHE A 467 -10.12 -15.06 -8.73
C PHE A 467 -10.79 -16.37 -8.34
N ALA A 468 -10.13 -17.21 -7.54
CA ALA A 468 -10.66 -18.47 -7.03
C ALA A 468 -10.54 -18.53 -5.50
N PRO A 469 -11.56 -18.97 -4.77
CA PRO A 469 -11.54 -19.03 -3.30
C PRO A 469 -10.80 -20.28 -2.78
N LEU A 470 -9.67 -20.62 -3.40
CA LEU A 470 -8.81 -21.74 -3.07
C LEU A 470 -7.46 -21.25 -2.54
N ALA A 471 -6.89 -22.04 -1.64
CA ALA A 471 -5.58 -21.81 -1.08
C ALA A 471 -4.49 -22.29 -2.05
N VAL A 472 -3.27 -21.81 -1.85
CA VAL A 472 -2.11 -22.23 -2.64
C VAL A 472 -1.12 -22.96 -1.76
N LEU A 473 -0.37 -23.88 -2.36
CA LEU A 473 0.71 -24.56 -1.64
C LEU A 473 1.73 -23.53 -1.14
N TRP A 474 2.21 -22.68 -2.04
CA TRP A 474 3.21 -21.66 -1.77
C TRP A 474 3.07 -20.46 -2.72
N ALA A 475 3.42 -19.26 -2.24
CA ALA A 475 3.53 -18.05 -3.05
C ALA A 475 4.64 -17.12 -2.50
N PRO A 476 5.22 -16.25 -3.35
CA PRO A 476 6.33 -15.36 -2.98
C PRO A 476 6.11 -14.47 -1.74
N ASN A 477 4.85 -14.08 -1.48
CA ASN A 477 4.50 -13.15 -0.42
C ASN A 477 3.95 -13.86 0.84
N PHE A 478 4.33 -15.12 1.07
CA PHE A 478 3.90 -15.89 2.24
C PHE A 478 4.32 -15.26 3.57
N ASP A 479 5.35 -14.42 3.58
CA ASP A 479 5.82 -13.73 4.79
C ASP A 479 4.82 -12.69 5.32
N PHE A 480 3.81 -12.31 4.53
CA PHE A 480 2.70 -11.45 4.97
C PHE A 480 1.56 -12.22 5.67
N LEU A 481 1.69 -13.54 5.79
CA LEU A 481 0.64 -14.44 6.22
C LEU A 481 0.82 -14.94 7.66
N ASN A 482 -0.28 -15.44 8.23
CA ASN A 482 -0.31 -16.03 9.57
C ASN A 482 0.11 -17.50 9.49
N LEU A 483 1.41 -17.75 9.33
CA LEU A 483 2.00 -19.09 9.25
C LEU A 483 2.51 -19.55 10.61
N ALA A 484 2.45 -20.86 10.84
CA ALA A 484 3.12 -21.44 12.00
C ALA A 484 4.66 -21.32 11.84
N PRO A 485 5.44 -21.26 12.94
CA PRO A 485 6.89 -21.29 12.86
C PRO A 485 7.40 -22.47 12.02
N GLY A 486 8.25 -22.20 11.04
CA GLY A 486 8.80 -23.21 10.11
C GLY A 486 7.88 -23.60 8.94
N GLU A 487 6.58 -23.30 8.98
CA GLU A 487 5.64 -23.69 7.93
C GLU A 487 5.99 -23.04 6.57
N SER A 488 6.39 -21.76 6.57
CA SER A 488 6.80 -21.07 5.34
C SER A 488 7.93 -21.82 4.63
N ARG A 489 8.93 -22.30 5.40
CA ARG A 489 10.07 -23.07 4.88
C ARG A 489 9.65 -24.45 4.38
N GLU A 490 8.81 -25.16 5.13
CA GLU A 490 8.30 -26.47 4.74
C GLU A 490 7.55 -26.38 3.40
N ARG A 491 6.60 -25.44 3.27
CA ARG A 491 5.83 -25.25 2.03
C ARG A 491 6.69 -24.76 0.86
N PHE A 492 7.71 -23.94 1.14
CA PHE A 492 8.68 -23.53 0.13
C PHE A 492 9.46 -24.72 -0.42
N TYR A 493 9.97 -25.61 0.44
CA TYR A 493 10.67 -26.82 -0.01
C TYR A 493 9.75 -27.82 -0.69
N GLU A 494 8.52 -27.99 -0.18
CA GLU A 494 7.51 -28.83 -0.82
C GLU A 494 7.15 -28.31 -2.23
N TYR A 495 7.05 -26.99 -2.38
CA TYR A 495 6.87 -26.34 -3.68
C TYR A 495 8.05 -26.61 -4.63
N LEU A 496 9.29 -26.43 -4.18
CA LEU A 496 10.48 -26.72 -4.99
C LEU A 496 10.52 -28.20 -5.41
N TYR A 497 10.16 -29.10 -4.50
CA TYR A 497 10.11 -30.53 -4.75
C TYR A 497 9.09 -30.87 -5.84
N TYR A 498 7.82 -30.46 -5.68
CA TYR A 498 6.80 -30.77 -6.68
C TYR A 498 7.00 -30.08 -8.02
N THR A 499 7.70 -28.93 -8.06
CA THR A 499 8.05 -28.23 -9.30
C THR A 499 9.28 -28.81 -10.00
N GLY A 500 9.91 -29.84 -9.44
CA GLY A 500 11.07 -30.51 -10.02
C GLY A 500 12.34 -29.67 -9.98
N THR A 501 12.43 -28.71 -9.05
CA THR A 501 13.63 -27.88 -8.89
C THR A 501 14.77 -28.73 -8.35
N ASP A 502 15.84 -28.88 -9.14
CA ASP A 502 17.06 -29.54 -8.70
C ASP A 502 18.02 -28.58 -7.97
N SER A 503 19.04 -29.15 -7.33
CA SER A 503 20.03 -28.40 -6.54
C SER A 503 20.82 -27.37 -7.35
N ASN A 504 21.13 -27.68 -8.61
CA ASN A 504 21.91 -26.79 -9.48
C ASN A 504 21.05 -25.61 -9.91
N HIS A 505 19.77 -25.86 -10.24
CA HIS A 505 18.79 -24.84 -10.54
C HIS A 505 18.57 -23.94 -9.32
N LEU A 506 18.34 -24.52 -8.13
CA LEU A 506 18.15 -23.76 -6.90
C LEU A 506 19.38 -22.90 -6.60
N MET A 507 20.59 -23.46 -6.63
CA MET A 507 21.83 -22.72 -6.39
C MET A 507 21.96 -21.52 -7.33
N LYS A 508 21.66 -21.71 -8.63
CA LYS A 508 21.67 -20.64 -9.63
C LYS A 508 20.66 -19.55 -9.30
N GLU A 509 19.41 -19.92 -8.98
CA GLU A 509 18.34 -18.97 -8.67
C GLU A 509 18.59 -18.21 -7.37
N LEU A 510 19.15 -18.86 -6.34
CA LEU A 510 19.51 -18.21 -5.07
C LEU A 510 20.66 -17.20 -5.23
N GLY A 511 21.53 -17.38 -6.23
CA GLY A 511 22.60 -16.45 -6.57
C GLY A 511 22.19 -15.29 -7.48
N GLN A 512 20.97 -15.30 -8.03
CA GLN A 512 20.50 -14.19 -8.88
C GLN A 512 20.08 -12.98 -8.04
N PRO A 513 20.43 -11.75 -8.46
CA PRO A 513 19.86 -10.55 -7.85
C PRO A 513 18.35 -10.56 -8.05
N MET A 514 17.60 -10.08 -7.05
CA MET A 514 16.13 -9.95 -7.14
C MET A 514 15.37 -11.27 -7.34
N SER A 515 16.01 -12.41 -7.07
CA SER A 515 15.35 -13.71 -7.13
C SER A 515 14.25 -13.84 -6.08
N VAL A 516 13.08 -14.24 -6.55
CA VAL A 516 11.93 -14.58 -5.71
C VAL A 516 12.24 -15.76 -4.79
N LEU A 517 13.00 -16.75 -5.29
CA LEU A 517 13.42 -17.89 -4.48
C LEU A 517 14.46 -17.49 -3.44
N ALA A 518 15.37 -16.56 -3.77
CA ALA A 518 16.30 -16.00 -2.80
C ALA A 518 15.56 -15.22 -1.71
N ALA A 519 14.53 -14.46 -2.07
CA ALA A 519 13.72 -13.72 -1.11
C ALA A 519 12.98 -14.67 -0.16
N ALA A 520 12.44 -15.77 -0.67
CA ALA A 520 11.80 -16.82 0.14
C ALA A 520 12.79 -17.54 1.08
N ALA A 521 14.02 -17.78 0.60
CA ALA A 521 15.05 -18.48 1.36
C ALA A 521 15.72 -17.62 2.42
N PHE A 522 15.96 -16.33 2.14
CA PHE A 522 16.79 -15.47 2.98
C PHE A 522 16.08 -14.23 3.53
N GLY A 523 14.88 -13.91 3.05
CA GLY A 523 14.16 -12.67 3.36
C GLY A 523 14.33 -11.60 2.28
N HIS A 524 13.28 -10.83 2.02
CA HIS A 524 13.28 -9.77 0.99
C HIS A 524 14.35 -8.69 1.23
N GLU A 525 14.66 -8.38 2.48
CA GLU A 525 15.68 -7.41 2.88
C GLU A 525 17.13 -7.84 2.59
N ARG A 526 17.35 -9.15 2.35
CA ARG A 526 18.64 -9.69 1.90
C ARG A 526 18.82 -9.57 0.40
N VAL A 527 17.72 -9.49 -0.35
CA VAL A 527 17.70 -9.41 -1.81
C VAL A 527 17.52 -7.98 -2.31
N ILE A 528 16.82 -7.14 -1.53
CA ILE A 528 16.50 -5.75 -1.85
C ILE A 528 17.21 -4.84 -0.84
N PRO A 529 18.37 -4.24 -1.22
CA PRO A 529 19.16 -3.43 -0.31
C PRO A 529 18.38 -2.29 0.33
N ASP A 530 17.47 -1.65 -0.41
CA ASP A 530 16.69 -0.49 0.03
C ASP A 530 15.69 -0.81 1.16
N LEU A 531 15.44 -2.10 1.43
CA LEU A 531 14.54 -2.53 2.49
C LEU A 531 15.26 -2.71 3.85
N SER A 532 16.58 -2.57 3.90
CA SER A 532 17.37 -2.63 5.14
C SER A 532 18.28 -1.41 5.28
N VAL A 533 18.35 -0.87 6.50
CA VAL A 533 19.32 0.18 6.86
C VAL A 533 20.76 -0.35 6.80
N ARG A 534 20.95 -1.66 6.97
CA ARG A 534 22.25 -2.35 6.88
C ARG A 534 22.11 -3.56 5.97
N PRO A 535 22.17 -3.39 4.65
CA PRO A 535 22.02 -4.50 3.71
C PRO A 535 23.16 -5.50 3.93
N LYS A 536 22.80 -6.77 4.14
CA LYS A 536 23.75 -7.88 4.26
C LYS A 536 23.64 -8.73 3.00
N PRO A 537 24.65 -8.77 2.12
CA PRO A 537 24.63 -9.64 0.94
C PRO A 537 24.45 -11.10 1.33
N ILE A 538 23.83 -11.88 0.45
CA ILE A 538 23.74 -13.34 0.59
C ILE A 538 25.10 -13.93 0.16
N THR A 539 25.72 -14.74 1.01
CA THR A 539 27.03 -15.34 0.70
C THR A 539 26.89 -16.69 -0.01
N SER A 540 27.94 -17.11 -0.74
CA SER A 540 27.98 -18.42 -1.38
C SER A 540 27.84 -19.56 -0.37
N GLU A 541 28.37 -19.41 0.85
CA GLU A 541 28.24 -20.39 1.93
C GLU A 541 26.81 -20.44 2.51
N GLU A 542 26.08 -19.32 2.53
CA GLU A 542 24.65 -19.31 2.86
C GLU A 542 23.86 -20.05 1.78
N ILE A 543 24.15 -19.81 0.50
CA ILE A 543 23.52 -20.50 -0.63
C ILE A 543 23.78 -22.01 -0.57
N SER A 544 25.04 -22.44 -0.40
CA SER A 544 25.36 -23.87 -0.32
C SER A 544 24.64 -24.56 0.82
N ARG A 545 24.61 -23.94 2.02
CA ARG A 545 23.88 -24.51 3.17
C ARG A 545 22.38 -24.64 2.93
N GLU A 546 21.79 -23.66 2.25
CA GLU A 546 20.37 -23.70 1.90
C GLU A 546 20.08 -24.81 0.88
N VAL A 547 20.95 -24.99 -0.11
CA VAL A 547 20.86 -26.07 -1.10
C VAL A 547 21.02 -27.44 -0.43
N ASP A 548 21.98 -27.60 0.48
CA ASP A 548 22.17 -28.84 1.25
C ASP A 548 20.93 -29.17 2.11
N SER A 549 20.32 -28.14 2.72
CA SER A 549 19.09 -28.29 3.50
C SER A 549 17.92 -28.75 2.64
N TYR A 550 17.78 -28.19 1.43
CA TYR A 550 16.78 -28.64 0.47
C TYR A 550 17.07 -30.07 -0.05
N GLN A 551 18.33 -30.44 -0.29
CA GLN A 551 18.67 -31.82 -0.67
C GLN A 551 18.29 -32.83 0.42
N ALA A 552 18.61 -32.52 1.68
CA ALA A 552 18.21 -33.34 2.82
C ALA A 552 16.68 -33.44 2.93
N TYR A 553 15.96 -32.36 2.62
CA TYR A 553 14.51 -32.36 2.53
C TYR A 553 14.00 -33.34 1.46
N VAL A 554 14.50 -33.24 0.23
CA VAL A 554 14.11 -34.12 -0.89
C VAL A 554 14.40 -35.60 -0.56
N ALA A 555 15.56 -35.89 0.02
CA ALA A 555 15.95 -37.25 0.39
C ALA A 555 15.06 -37.87 1.50
N SER A 556 14.46 -37.02 2.35
CA SER A 556 13.58 -37.43 3.44
C SER A 556 12.09 -37.23 3.13
N PHE A 557 11.73 -36.94 1.88
CA PHE A 557 10.34 -36.70 1.49
C PHE A 557 9.55 -38.02 1.44
N THR A 558 8.49 -38.12 2.24
CA THR A 558 7.67 -39.33 2.39
C THR A 558 6.20 -39.07 2.06
N ARG A 559 5.41 -40.15 1.99
CA ARG A 559 3.95 -40.07 1.83
C ARG A 559 3.30 -39.32 2.98
N GLU A 560 3.81 -39.50 4.20
CA GLU A 560 3.31 -38.80 5.39
C GLU A 560 3.47 -37.29 5.21
N ARG A 561 4.62 -36.81 4.71
CA ARG A 561 4.81 -35.40 4.37
C ARG A 561 3.88 -34.93 3.25
N ALA A 562 3.77 -35.69 2.17
CA ALA A 562 2.85 -35.38 1.06
C ALA A 562 1.38 -35.25 1.52
N SER A 563 1.00 -35.95 2.61
CA SER A 563 -0.35 -35.88 3.19
C SER A 563 -0.60 -34.68 4.10
N GLN A 564 0.44 -33.92 4.48
CA GLN A 564 0.29 -32.73 5.34
C GLN A 564 -0.38 -31.56 4.60
N HIS A 565 -0.03 -31.37 3.32
CA HIS A 565 -0.55 -30.30 2.47
C HIS A 565 -1.19 -30.89 1.21
N ILE A 566 -2.36 -31.51 1.38
CA ILE A 566 -3.06 -32.21 0.29
C ILE A 566 -3.42 -31.25 -0.86
N LEU A 567 -2.88 -31.54 -2.03
CA LEU A 567 -3.23 -30.86 -3.27
C LEU A 567 -4.58 -31.38 -3.81
N ALA A 568 -5.41 -30.47 -4.31
CA ALA A 568 -6.60 -30.81 -5.09
C ALA A 568 -6.44 -30.47 -6.57
N PHE A 569 -5.63 -29.47 -6.88
CA PHE A 569 -5.38 -29.05 -8.26
C PHE A 569 -3.91 -28.72 -8.50
N VAL A 570 -3.48 -28.93 -9.74
CA VAL A 570 -2.16 -28.53 -10.23
C VAL A 570 -2.34 -27.71 -11.51
N ILE A 571 -1.70 -26.55 -11.57
CA ILE A 571 -1.69 -25.68 -12.75
C ILE A 571 -0.27 -25.54 -13.29
N VAL A 572 -0.12 -25.82 -14.58
CA VAL A 572 1.15 -25.71 -15.30
C VAL A 572 0.96 -24.97 -16.62
N SER A 573 1.98 -24.22 -17.04
CA SER A 573 2.03 -23.63 -18.38
C SER A 573 2.15 -24.72 -19.44
N VAL A 574 1.45 -24.56 -20.57
CA VAL A 574 1.53 -25.47 -21.72
C VAL A 574 2.94 -25.49 -22.32
N ASP A 575 3.64 -24.36 -22.30
CA ASP A 575 4.94 -24.18 -22.95
C ASP A 575 6.15 -24.63 -22.09
N GLY A 576 5.92 -24.95 -20.80
CA GLY A 576 6.96 -25.02 -19.76
C GLY A 576 7.68 -26.36 -19.55
N GLY A 577 7.46 -27.37 -20.40
CA GLY A 577 7.98 -28.72 -20.20
C GLY A 577 7.36 -29.42 -18.99
N LEU A 578 6.56 -30.47 -19.24
CA LEU A 578 5.74 -31.14 -18.23
C LEU A 578 6.54 -32.20 -17.44
N ASP A 579 7.49 -31.79 -16.58
CA ASP A 579 7.97 -32.72 -15.55
C ASP A 579 7.09 -32.62 -14.32
N LEU A 580 6.17 -33.56 -14.20
CA LEU A 580 5.30 -33.75 -13.04
C LEU A 580 5.64 -35.05 -12.30
N SER A 581 6.82 -35.63 -12.52
CA SER A 581 7.21 -36.92 -11.94
C SER A 581 7.12 -36.94 -10.41
N ASN A 582 7.55 -35.87 -9.74
CA ASN A 582 7.45 -35.73 -8.29
C ASN A 582 5.99 -35.62 -7.80
N VAL A 583 5.10 -34.97 -8.57
CA VAL A 583 3.66 -34.95 -8.27
C VAL A 583 3.06 -36.34 -8.50
N ASP A 584 3.32 -36.94 -9.67
CA ASP A 584 2.76 -38.22 -10.11
C ASP A 584 3.20 -39.41 -9.22
N ARG A 585 4.32 -39.26 -8.50
CA ARG A 585 4.80 -40.20 -7.49
C ARG A 585 3.81 -40.36 -6.33
N TRP A 586 3.20 -39.27 -5.89
CA TRP A 586 2.33 -39.23 -4.70
C TRP A 586 0.86 -39.04 -5.05
N TYR A 587 0.57 -38.45 -6.20
CA TYR A 587 -0.77 -38.12 -6.63
C TYR A 587 -1.15 -38.85 -7.91
N GLN A 588 -2.42 -39.19 -8.04
CA GLN A 588 -3.04 -39.54 -9.30
C GLN A 588 -3.69 -38.28 -9.88
N ARG A 589 -3.33 -37.92 -11.12
CA ARG A 589 -3.95 -36.82 -11.85
C ARG A 589 -4.92 -37.31 -12.91
N ASP A 590 -5.88 -36.45 -13.24
CA ASP A 590 -6.78 -36.67 -14.38
C ASP A 590 -6.09 -36.39 -15.73
N ARG A 591 -6.87 -36.36 -16.81
CA ARG A 591 -6.35 -36.07 -18.16
C ARG A 591 -5.87 -34.62 -18.35
N GLY A 592 -6.19 -33.73 -17.42
CA GLY A 592 -5.99 -32.30 -17.55
C GLY A 592 -7.03 -31.63 -18.46
N GLU A 593 -7.33 -30.38 -18.16
CA GLU A 593 -8.14 -29.48 -18.98
C GLU A 593 -7.27 -28.29 -19.40
N GLN A 594 -7.16 -28.03 -20.70
CA GLN A 594 -6.44 -26.85 -21.20
C GLN A 594 -7.33 -25.61 -21.11
N VAL A 595 -6.85 -24.57 -20.43
CA VAL A 595 -7.52 -23.28 -20.27
C VAL A 595 -6.54 -22.17 -20.64
N GLY A 596 -6.66 -21.67 -21.87
CA GLY A 596 -5.71 -20.72 -22.43
C GLY A 596 -4.29 -21.30 -22.49
N ASN A 597 -3.36 -20.61 -21.85
CA ASN A 597 -1.94 -20.99 -21.83
C ASN A 597 -1.57 -21.99 -20.72
N TYR A 598 -2.57 -22.52 -20.01
CA TYR A 598 -2.36 -23.41 -18.87
C TYR A 598 -3.09 -24.74 -19.06
N THR A 599 -2.55 -25.79 -18.46
CA THR A 599 -3.27 -27.04 -18.22
C THR A 599 -3.59 -27.14 -16.73
N LEU A 600 -4.86 -27.36 -16.43
CA LEU A 600 -5.39 -27.55 -15.10
C LEU A 600 -5.65 -29.04 -14.87
N TYR A 601 -4.99 -29.64 -13.89
CA TYR A 601 -5.20 -31.03 -13.48
C TYR A 601 -5.95 -31.10 -12.16
N ARG A 602 -6.90 -32.03 -12.05
CA ARG A 602 -7.39 -32.51 -10.76
C ARG A 602 -6.45 -33.58 -10.25
N VAL A 603 -6.11 -33.53 -8.97
CA VAL A 603 -5.20 -34.50 -8.34
C VAL A 603 -5.80 -35.08 -7.08
N GLN A 604 -5.47 -36.34 -6.81
CA GLN A 604 -5.87 -37.07 -5.60
C GLN A 604 -4.66 -37.81 -5.04
N LEU A 605 -4.46 -37.72 -3.73
CA LEU A 605 -3.36 -38.43 -3.06
C LEU A 605 -3.55 -39.95 -3.26
N ARG A 606 -2.49 -40.64 -3.65
CA ARG A 606 -2.51 -42.10 -3.83
C ARG A 606 -2.70 -42.80 -2.48
N PRO A 607 -3.45 -43.92 -2.45
CA PRO A 607 -3.69 -44.68 -1.23
C PRO A 607 -2.41 -45.21 -0.59
#